data_AF-A0A2N8EKU2-F1
#
_entry.id   AF-A0A2N8EKU2-F1
#
_cell.length_a   1.000
_cell.length_b   1.000
_cell.length_c   1.000
_cell.angle_alpha   90.00
_cell.angle_beta   90.00
_cell.angle_gamma   90.00
#
_symmetry.space_group_name_H-M   'P 1'
#
loop_
_entity.id
_entity.type
_entity.pdbx_description
1 polymer ?
#
loop_
_entity_poly.entity_id
_entity_poly.type
_entity_poly.pdbx_seq_one_letter_code
_entity_poly.pdbx_strand_id
1 'polypeptide(L)'
;TNENTHPVPQEVATAITERVAAVAGGLNRYPDREFTGLRRALAGYLGHGLTADHVWAGNGSNEILQQILQAFGGPGRTLLSFLP
;
A
#
# COMPACT_ATOMS: atom_id res chain seq x y z
N THR A 1 -14.11 -10.04 13.08
CA THR A 1 -13.29 -9.17 12.23
C THR A 1 -13.45 -9.65 10.79
N ASN A 2 -13.29 -8.78 9.79
CA ASN A 2 -13.34 -9.18 8.37
C ASN A 2 -11.96 -9.65 7.88
N GLU A 3 -11.28 -10.45 8.69
CA GLU A 3 -9.95 -10.97 8.39
C GLU A 3 -10.07 -12.27 7.59
N ASN A 4 -9.04 -12.56 6.79
CA ASN A 4 -8.96 -13.84 6.10
C ASN A 4 -8.79 -14.98 7.13
N THR A 5 -9.62 -16.03 7.05
CA THR A 5 -9.59 -17.18 7.96
C THR A 5 -8.47 -18.17 7.65
N HIS A 6 -7.89 -18.09 6.45
CA HIS A 6 -6.80 -18.96 6.03
C HIS A 6 -5.44 -18.40 6.47
N PRO A 7 -4.53 -19.27 6.95
CA PRO A 7 -3.18 -18.84 7.28
C PRO A 7 -2.43 -18.38 6.03
N VAL A 8 -1.41 -17.54 6.22
CA VAL A 8 -0.49 -17.16 5.14
C VAL A 8 0.19 -18.44 4.60
N PRO A 9 0.14 -18.70 3.28
CA PRO A 9 0.81 -19.86 2.70
C PRO A 9 2.31 -19.86 3.00
N GLN A 10 2.90 -21.04 3.24
CA GLN A 10 4.30 -21.17 3.65
C GLN A 10 5.26 -20.54 2.64
N GLU A 11 5.00 -20.69 1.34
CA GLU A 11 5.78 -20.09 0.27
C GLU A 11 5.80 -18.55 0.34
N VAL A 12 4.68 -17.93 0.72
CA VAL A 12 4.56 -16.48 0.89
C VAL A 12 5.32 -16.03 2.13
N ALA A 13 5.18 -16.76 3.24
CA ALA A 13 5.92 -16.48 4.47
C ALA A 13 7.44 -16.53 4.24
N THR A 14 7.93 -17.56 3.55
CA THR A 14 9.34 -17.70 3.17
C THR A 14 9.78 -16.56 2.26
N ALA A 15 9.01 -16.21 1.23
CA ALA A 15 9.36 -15.11 0.33
C ALA A 15 9.47 -13.76 1.06
N ILE A 16 8.58 -13.50 2.04
CA ILE A 16 8.63 -12.29 2.86
C ILE A 16 9.91 -12.28 3.71
N THR A 17 10.21 -13.36 4.44
CA THR A 17 11.35 -13.40 5.36
C THR A 17 12.69 -13.31 4.64
N GLU A 18 12.84 -13.96 3.48
CA GLU A 18 14.03 -13.85 2.63
C GLU A 18 14.26 -12.42 2.14
N ARG A 19 13.20 -11.72 1.69
CA ARG A 19 13.29 -10.33 1.24
C ARG A 19 13.63 -9.37 2.37
N VAL A 20 13.06 -9.57 3.56
CA VAL A 20 13.41 -8.78 4.75
C VAL A 20 14.86 -9.00 5.16
N ALA A 21 15.32 -10.26 5.21
CA ALA A 21 16.70 -10.58 5.54
C ALA A 21 17.70 -9.94 4.56
N ALA A 22 17.39 -9.94 3.25
CA ALA A 22 18.23 -9.35 2.22
C ALA A 22 18.44 -7.83 2.37
N VAL A 23 17.48 -7.10 2.96
CA VAL A 23 17.57 -5.63 3.13
C VAL A 23 17.98 -5.20 4.54
N ALA A 24 17.98 -6.13 5.51
CA ALA A 24 18.19 -5.84 6.93
C ALA A 24 19.51 -5.09 7.22
N GLY A 25 20.59 -5.41 6.50
CA GLY A 25 21.89 -4.76 6.66
C GLY A 25 21.93 -3.28 6.26
N GLY A 26 20.93 -2.80 5.50
CA GLY A 26 20.85 -1.42 4.99
C GLY A 26 19.83 -0.54 5.71
N LEU A 27 19.23 -1.01 6.81
CA LEU A 27 18.14 -0.29 7.52
C LEU A 27 18.57 1.04 8.16
N ASN A 28 19.86 1.35 8.16
CA ASN A 28 20.38 2.68 8.51
C ASN A 28 20.17 3.74 7.41
N ARG A 29 19.57 3.38 6.27
CA ARG A 29 19.23 4.29 5.18
C ARG A 29 17.73 4.42 5.02
N TYR A 30 17.28 5.60 4.61
CA TYR A 30 15.89 5.80 4.22
C TYR A 30 15.53 4.89 3.04
N PRO A 31 14.30 4.36 3.01
CA PRO A 31 13.82 3.55 1.89
C PRO A 31 13.52 4.41 0.66
N ASP A 32 13.14 3.75 -0.44
CA ASP A 32 12.51 4.42 -1.57
C ASP A 32 11.21 5.11 -1.11
N ARG A 33 11.27 6.44 -1.04
CA ARG A 33 10.18 7.30 -0.56
C ARG A 33 8.91 7.15 -1.39
N GLU A 34 9.05 6.83 -2.68
CA GLU A 34 7.93 6.83 -3.63
C GLU A 34 7.29 5.46 -3.79
N PHE A 35 7.75 4.44 -3.04
CA PHE A 35 7.29 3.06 -3.16
C PHE A 35 7.33 2.55 -4.61
N THR A 36 8.30 2.98 -5.41
CA THR A 36 8.34 2.82 -6.87
C THR A 36 8.25 1.34 -7.26
N GLY A 37 9.01 0.48 -6.58
CA GLY A 37 8.97 -0.97 -6.81
C GLY A 37 7.59 -1.57 -6.53
N LEU A 38 6.97 -1.19 -5.41
CA LEU A 38 5.65 -1.66 -5.01
C LEU A 38 4.56 -1.17 -5.97
N ARG A 39 4.57 0.10 -6.36
CA ARG A 39 3.59 0.68 -7.30
C ARG A 39 3.63 0.01 -8.66
N ARG A 40 4.83 -0.31 -9.16
CA ARG A 40 4.98 -1.10 -10.40
C ARG A 40 4.38 -2.51 -10.26
N ALA A 41 4.67 -3.20 -9.16
CA ALA A 41 4.13 -4.54 -8.93
C ALA A 41 2.59 -4.54 -8.80
N LEU A 42 2.03 -3.57 -8.08
CA LEU A 42 0.59 -3.39 -7.93
C LEU A 42 -0.09 -3.06 -9.28
N ALA A 43 0.49 -2.18 -10.08
CA ALA A 43 -0.04 -1.88 -11.41
C ALA A 43 -0.07 -3.14 -12.30
N GLY A 44 1.00 -3.94 -12.27
CA GLY A 44 1.06 -5.22 -12.99
C GLY A 44 0.01 -6.24 -12.50
N TYR A 45 -0.18 -6.33 -11.17
CA TYR A 45 -1.21 -7.20 -10.57
C TYR A 45 -2.63 -6.79 -10.96
N LEU A 46 -2.92 -5.48 -10.97
CA LEU A 46 -4.23 -4.95 -11.35
C LEU A 46 -4.50 -5.06 -12.85
N GLY A 47 -3.46 -5.00 -13.69
CA GLY A 47 -3.58 -5.12 -15.14
C GLY A 47 -4.18 -3.88 -15.82
N HIS A 48 -4.95 -4.09 -16.90
CA HIS A 48 -5.68 -3.02 -17.64
C HIS A 48 -4.83 -1.90 -18.25
N GLY A 49 -3.55 -2.15 -18.55
CA GLY A 49 -2.65 -1.12 -19.08
C GLY A 49 -2.25 -0.07 -18.04
N LEU A 50 -2.49 -0.33 -16.74
CA LEU A 50 -2.06 0.54 -15.67
C LEU A 50 -0.53 0.56 -15.56
N THR A 51 -0.03 1.71 -15.12
CA THR A 51 1.40 1.94 -14.84
C THR A 51 1.55 2.41 -13.39
N ALA A 52 2.78 2.50 -12.90
CA ALA A 52 3.04 3.04 -11.57
C ALA A 52 2.52 4.48 -11.38
N ASP A 53 2.35 5.24 -12.46
CA ASP A 53 1.81 6.61 -12.45
C ASP A 53 0.32 6.64 -12.10
N HIS A 54 -0.39 5.53 -12.29
CA HIS A 54 -1.80 5.37 -11.97
C HIS A 54 -2.04 4.82 -10.56
N VAL A 55 -0.99 4.42 -9.83
CA VAL A 55 -1.09 3.74 -8.53
C VAL A 55 -0.38 4.55 -7.45
N TRP A 56 -1.07 4.74 -6.33
CA TRP A 56 -0.51 5.33 -5.11
C TRP A 56 -0.55 4.32 -3.96
N ALA A 57 0.51 4.28 -3.15
CA ALA A 57 0.67 3.34 -2.04
C ALA A 57 0.86 4.07 -0.71
N GLY A 58 0.41 3.45 0.37
CA GLY A 58 0.47 3.95 1.74
C GLY A 58 0.33 2.81 2.74
N ASN A 59 0.46 3.10 4.03
CA ASN A 59 0.46 2.12 5.12
C ASN A 59 -0.97 1.76 5.53
N GLY A 60 -1.65 1.03 4.64
CA GLY A 60 -3.04 0.64 4.81
C GLY A 60 -4.02 1.69 4.29
N SER A 61 -5.28 1.28 4.10
CA SER A 61 -6.32 2.13 3.50
C SER A 61 -6.65 3.37 4.34
N ASN A 62 -6.47 3.31 5.66
CA ASN A 62 -6.68 4.48 6.53
C ASN A 62 -5.77 5.65 6.14
N GLU A 63 -4.50 5.40 5.81
CA GLU A 63 -3.59 6.45 5.38
C GLU A 63 -3.97 6.97 4.00
N ILE A 64 -4.36 6.10 3.07
CA ILE A 64 -4.84 6.50 1.73
C ILE A 64 -6.05 7.42 1.84
N LEU A 65 -7.04 7.06 2.67
CA LEU A 65 -8.22 7.88 2.91
C LEU A 65 -7.85 9.23 3.55
N GLN A 66 -6.93 9.22 4.51
CA GLN A 66 -6.44 10.46 5.13
C GLN A 66 -5.78 11.38 4.09
N GLN A 67 -4.90 10.84 3.24
CA GLN A 67 -4.23 11.61 2.18
C GLN A 67 -5.23 12.19 1.17
N ILE A 68 -6.26 11.42 0.79
CA ILE A 68 -7.36 11.90 -0.08
C ILE A 68 -8.09 13.07 0.59
N LEU A 69 -8.44 12.97 1.87
CA LEU A 69 -9.16 14.03 2.58
C LEU A 69 -8.30 15.25 2.88
N GLN A 70 -6.98 15.09 3.02
CA GLN A 70 -6.04 16.21 3.12
C GLN A 70 -5.90 16.94 1.78
N ALA A 71 -5.89 16.22 0.66
CA ALA A 71 -5.74 16.81 -0.68
C ALA A 71 -7.04 17.44 -1.21
N PHE A 72 -8.18 16.79 -0.99
CA PHE A 72 -9.45 17.15 -1.61
C PHE A 72 -10.56 17.57 -0.62
N GLY A 73 -10.39 17.28 0.67
CA GLY A 73 -11.30 17.68 1.74
C GLY A 73 -10.71 18.81 2.60
N GLY A 74 -10.73 18.63 3.92
CA GLY A 74 -10.10 19.55 4.87
C GLY A 74 -10.98 20.72 5.33
N PRO A 75 -10.41 21.71 6.05
CA PRO A 75 -11.15 22.81 6.65
C PRO A 75 -12.04 23.54 5.65
N GLY A 76 -13.34 23.69 5.99
CA GLY A 76 -14.32 24.37 5.15
C GLY A 76 -14.89 23.53 4.00
N ARG A 77 -14.47 22.28 3.82
CA ARG A 77 -15.07 21.34 2.86
C ARG A 77 -15.93 20.29 3.56
N THR A 78 -16.82 19.66 2.80
CA THR A 78 -17.75 18.64 3.29
C THR A 78 -17.55 17.33 2.54
N LEU A 79 -17.84 16.22 3.22
CA LEU A 79 -17.88 14.88 2.67
C LEU A 79 -19.26 14.27 2.94
N LEU A 80 -19.84 13.63 1.94
CA LEU A 80 -21.07 12.85 2.06
C LEU A 80 -20.72 11.37 2.13
N SER A 81 -21.36 10.65 3.04
CA SER A 81 -21.33 9.18 3.11
C SER A 81 -22.73 8.66 3.36
N PHE A 82 -23.01 7.44 2.90
CA PHE A 82 -24.25 6.73 3.21
C PHE A 82 -24.05 5.93 4.49
N LEU A 83 -24.86 6.23 5.50
CA LEU A 83 -24.90 5.42 6.73
C LEU A 83 -25.62 4.09 6.45
N PRO A 84 -25.36 3.04 7.27
CA PRO A 84 -26.09 1.78 7.19
C PRO A 84 -27.60 1.95 7.27
#